data_AF-A0A963DUY7-F1
#
_entry.id   AF-A0A963DUY7-F1
#
_cell.length_a   1.000
_cell.length_b   1.000
_cell.length_c   1.000
_cell.angle_alpha   90.00
_cell.angle_beta   90.00
_cell.angle_gamma   90.00
#
_symmetry.space_group_name_H-M   'P 1'
#
loop_
_entity.id
_entity.type
_entity.pdbx_description
1 polymer ?
#
loop_
_entity_poly.entity_id
_entity_poly.type
_entity_poly.pdbx_seq_one_letter_code
_entity_poly.pdbx_strand_id
1 'polypeptide(L)'
;MAVQFHIAHSESVAGAGVLAAGPYDCAAGSIWFALTRCMRPRFWSPMPESRVFRQRIVRKSEAGLIDGIEGLAGDRAWLFSGGRDETVERPVVEALASLYRSVLEPNAVRLVTLASAGHAMITVEDPDANPCGTSEPPYLNHCGALDAAGELLNYLIGPLAPPREPPPGSVRAFDQQPYLGPKPATSGMAEVGYLLVPPGCEQGGCRVHVVFHGCRQTTEQIGTRFVDNAGYQEWAWSNRLVLLFPQIRPTNGFVGTFDWLYNPRGCWDWWGYTDDRYGEREGRQIAAIQAMLDQLARPPGSR
;
A
#
# COMPACT_ATOMS: atom_id res chain seq x y z
N MET A 1 0.90 -4.33 1.61
CA MET A 1 -0.53 -3.96 1.81
C MET A 1 -1.25 -3.65 0.51
N ALA A 2 -0.84 -2.68 -0.31
CA ALA A 2 -1.55 -2.34 -1.56
C ALA A 2 -1.94 -3.55 -2.44
N VAL A 3 -1.01 -4.48 -2.68
CA VAL A 3 -1.27 -5.73 -3.42
C VAL A 3 -2.30 -6.62 -2.70
N GLN A 4 -2.17 -6.79 -1.38
CA GLN A 4 -3.13 -7.56 -0.57
C GLN A 4 -4.52 -6.96 -0.63
N PHE A 5 -4.64 -5.64 -0.46
CA PHE A 5 -5.92 -4.94 -0.46
C PHE A 5 -6.59 -5.01 -1.84
N HIS A 6 -5.84 -4.77 -2.92
CA HIS A 6 -6.32 -4.88 -4.29
C HIS A 6 -6.83 -6.29 -4.63
N ILE A 7 -6.10 -7.35 -4.24
CA ILE A 7 -6.53 -8.73 -4.49
C ILE A 7 -7.69 -9.14 -3.57
N ALA A 8 -7.71 -8.69 -2.31
CA ALA A 8 -8.75 -9.06 -1.36
C ALA A 8 -10.11 -8.43 -1.68
N HIS A 9 -10.10 -7.20 -2.21
CA HIS A 9 -11.27 -6.37 -2.49
C HIS A 9 -11.37 -5.95 -3.97
N SER A 10 -10.99 -6.85 -4.89
CA SER A 10 -10.92 -6.56 -6.34
C SER A 10 -12.25 -6.10 -6.94
N GLU A 11 -13.40 -6.45 -6.36
CA GLU A 11 -14.70 -5.97 -6.85
C GLU A 11 -14.91 -4.46 -6.63
N SER A 12 -14.15 -3.84 -5.73
CA SER A 12 -14.28 -2.42 -5.36
C SER A 12 -13.02 -1.58 -5.62
N VAL A 13 -11.90 -2.22 -5.95
CA VAL A 13 -10.60 -1.57 -6.13
C VAL A 13 -10.16 -1.66 -7.59
N ALA A 14 -10.10 -0.53 -8.28
CA ALA A 14 -9.84 -0.46 -9.73
C ALA A 14 -8.36 -0.64 -10.17
N GLY A 15 -7.49 -1.17 -9.30
CA GLY A 15 -6.06 -1.30 -9.57
C GLY A 15 -5.12 -0.91 -8.42
N ALA A 16 -3.81 -1.05 -8.66
CA ALA A 16 -2.79 -0.78 -7.64
C ALA A 16 -1.51 -0.12 -8.20
N GLY A 17 -1.00 0.86 -7.45
CA GLY A 17 0.37 1.36 -7.58
C GLY A 17 1.26 0.73 -6.51
N VAL A 18 2.41 0.18 -6.90
CA VAL A 18 3.27 -0.58 -5.98
C VAL A 18 4.74 -0.25 -6.21
N LEU A 19 5.38 0.31 -5.19
CA LEU A 19 6.81 0.62 -5.21
C LEU A 19 7.55 -0.40 -4.34
N ALA A 20 8.58 -1.03 -4.91
CA ALA A 20 9.54 -1.85 -4.16
C ALA A 20 8.89 -2.92 -3.24
N ALA A 21 7.93 -3.68 -3.75
CA ALA A 21 7.23 -4.72 -2.98
C ALA A 21 7.06 -6.03 -3.77
N GLY A 22 6.46 -7.04 -3.13
CA GLY A 22 6.36 -8.39 -3.65
C GLY A 22 4.94 -8.91 -3.90
N PRO A 23 4.83 -10.16 -4.40
CA PRO A 23 3.56 -10.81 -4.73
C PRO A 23 2.60 -10.97 -3.57
N TYR A 24 1.31 -11.08 -3.90
CA TYR A 24 0.27 -11.48 -2.96
C TYR A 24 0.65 -12.77 -2.23
N ASP A 25 0.52 -12.75 -0.90
CA ASP A 25 0.80 -13.89 -0.02
C ASP A 25 2.22 -14.46 -0.17
N CYS A 26 3.22 -13.63 -0.48
CA CYS A 26 4.59 -14.08 -0.68
C CYS A 26 5.17 -14.77 0.57
N ALA A 27 5.02 -14.11 1.72
CA ALA A 27 5.57 -14.60 2.99
C ALA A 27 4.83 -15.85 3.50
N ALA A 28 3.59 -16.09 3.06
CA ALA A 28 2.78 -17.24 3.47
C ALA A 28 2.77 -17.45 4.99
N GLY A 29 2.48 -16.38 5.74
CA GLY A 29 2.41 -16.41 7.20
C GLY A 29 3.76 -16.60 7.91
N SER A 30 4.88 -16.35 7.24
CA SER A 30 6.22 -16.60 7.80
C SER A 30 7.14 -15.39 7.69
N ILE A 31 7.58 -14.88 8.85
CA ILE A 31 8.64 -13.86 8.92
C ILE A 31 9.96 -14.35 8.28
N TRP A 32 10.23 -15.66 8.30
CA TRP A 32 11.42 -16.21 7.66
C TRP A 32 11.35 -16.08 6.13
N PHE A 33 10.22 -16.41 5.53
CA PHE A 33 10.01 -16.18 4.09
C PHE A 33 9.96 -14.70 3.74
N ALA A 34 9.38 -13.88 4.64
CA ALA A 34 9.36 -12.43 4.50
C ALA A 34 10.78 -11.86 4.35
N LEU A 35 11.66 -12.15 5.31
CA LEU A 35 13.04 -11.64 5.34
C LEU A 35 13.98 -12.30 4.31
N THR A 36 13.57 -13.41 3.69
CA THR A 36 14.39 -14.15 2.71
C THR A 36 13.82 -13.99 1.30
N ARG A 37 13.09 -14.98 0.78
CA ARG A 37 12.64 -15.01 -0.62
C ARG A 37 11.78 -13.82 -1.05
N CYS A 38 11.09 -13.17 -0.12
CA CYS A 38 10.21 -12.03 -0.40
C CYS A 38 10.88 -10.66 -0.25
N MET A 39 12.16 -10.62 0.09
CA MET A 39 12.97 -9.40 0.17
C MET A 39 14.27 -9.56 -0.63
N ARG A 40 15.04 -10.60 -0.33
CA ARG A 40 16.36 -10.88 -0.93
C ARG A 40 16.47 -12.38 -1.27
N PRO A 41 15.84 -12.85 -2.36
CA PRO A 41 15.84 -14.26 -2.71
C PRO A 41 17.25 -14.81 -2.93
N ARG A 42 17.48 -16.04 -2.48
CA ARG A 42 18.77 -16.74 -2.56
C ARG A 42 18.56 -18.14 -3.13
N PHE A 43 19.64 -18.82 -3.53
CA PHE A 43 19.54 -20.18 -4.08
C PHE A 43 18.85 -21.18 -3.12
N TRP A 44 19.00 -20.99 -1.79
CA TRP A 44 18.41 -21.86 -0.75
C TRP A 44 17.00 -21.43 -0.32
N SER A 45 16.55 -20.23 -0.70
CA SER A 45 15.18 -19.74 -0.50
C SER A 45 14.81 -18.92 -1.74
N PRO A 46 14.54 -19.61 -2.87
CA PRO A 46 14.29 -18.94 -4.12
C PRO A 46 12.90 -18.32 -4.14
N MET A 47 12.73 -17.32 -5.02
CA MET A 47 11.43 -16.73 -5.28
C MET A 47 10.52 -17.76 -5.99
N PRO A 48 9.31 -18.04 -5.47
CA PRO A 48 8.36 -18.91 -6.15
C PRO A 48 7.95 -18.36 -7.52
N GLU A 49 7.60 -19.26 -8.43
CA GLU A 49 7.03 -18.90 -9.73
C GLU A 49 5.65 -18.23 -9.57
N SER A 50 5.27 -17.37 -10.52
CA SER A 50 4.00 -16.64 -10.50
C SER A 50 2.77 -17.55 -10.39
N ARG A 51 2.82 -18.76 -10.97
CA ARG A 51 1.74 -19.74 -10.87
C ARG A 51 1.40 -20.13 -9.42
N VAL A 52 2.39 -20.12 -8.53
CA VAL A 52 2.18 -20.45 -7.11
C VAL A 52 1.34 -19.37 -6.44
N PHE A 53 1.64 -18.09 -6.69
CA PHE A 53 0.84 -16.99 -6.15
C PHE A 53 -0.56 -16.98 -6.78
N ARG A 54 -0.66 -17.18 -8.09
CA ARG A 54 -1.97 -17.28 -8.77
C ARG A 54 -2.83 -18.41 -8.17
N GLN A 55 -2.26 -19.58 -7.90
CA GLN A 55 -2.98 -20.69 -7.26
C GLN A 55 -3.45 -20.34 -5.85
N ARG A 56 -2.68 -19.56 -5.08
CA ARG A 56 -3.12 -19.08 -3.76
C ARG A 56 -4.32 -18.13 -3.86
N ILE A 57 -4.29 -17.20 -4.83
CA ILE A 57 -5.41 -16.29 -5.11
C ILE A 57 -6.65 -17.12 -5.47
N VAL A 58 -6.55 -18.03 -6.44
CA VAL A 58 -7.68 -18.86 -6.88
C VAL A 58 -8.27 -19.65 -5.71
N ARG A 59 -7.45 -20.31 -4.89
CA ARG A 59 -7.93 -21.08 -3.73
C ARG A 59 -8.65 -20.21 -2.69
N LYS A 60 -8.11 -19.02 -2.40
CA LYS A 60 -8.72 -18.10 -1.42
C LYS A 60 -10.02 -17.50 -1.97
N SER A 61 -10.09 -17.26 -3.28
CA SER A 61 -11.27 -16.78 -3.99
C SER A 61 -12.38 -17.85 -3.99
N GLU A 62 -12.05 -19.09 -4.37
CA GLU A 62 -12.98 -20.24 -4.32
C GLU A 62 -13.49 -20.53 -2.90
N ALA A 63 -12.69 -20.22 -1.87
CA ALA A 63 -13.08 -20.33 -0.47
C ALA A 63 -13.88 -19.12 0.05
N GLY A 64 -14.10 -18.07 -0.77
CA GLY A 64 -14.81 -16.85 -0.38
C GLY A 64 -14.05 -15.94 0.60
N LEU A 65 -12.75 -16.15 0.77
CA LEU A 65 -11.89 -15.39 1.70
C LEU A 65 -11.43 -14.05 1.09
N ILE A 66 -11.36 -14.00 -0.24
CA ILE A 66 -11.13 -12.81 -1.06
C ILE A 66 -12.16 -12.76 -2.18
N ASP A 67 -12.26 -11.62 -2.85
CA ASP A 67 -13.11 -11.45 -4.02
C ASP A 67 -12.77 -12.40 -5.19
N GLY A 68 -13.70 -12.52 -6.13
CA GLY A 68 -13.53 -13.26 -7.39
C GLY A 68 -12.33 -12.77 -8.20
N ILE A 69 -11.65 -13.65 -8.92
CA ILE A 69 -10.62 -13.22 -9.88
C ILE A 69 -11.21 -12.36 -10.99
N GLU A 70 -12.50 -12.55 -11.28
CA GLU A 70 -13.30 -11.75 -12.20
C GLU A 70 -13.39 -10.29 -11.78
N GLY A 71 -13.27 -9.99 -10.47
CA GLY A 71 -13.20 -8.62 -9.96
C GLY A 71 -11.99 -7.84 -10.47
N LEU A 72 -10.92 -8.54 -10.89
CA LEU A 72 -9.72 -7.91 -11.45
C LEU A 72 -9.89 -7.48 -12.92
N ALA A 73 -11.04 -7.75 -13.54
CA ALA A 73 -11.29 -7.39 -14.92
C ALA A 73 -11.30 -5.87 -15.10
N GLY A 74 -10.42 -5.37 -15.97
CA GLY A 74 -10.28 -3.94 -16.24
C GLY A 74 -9.29 -3.20 -15.31
N ASP A 75 -8.79 -3.88 -14.27
CA ASP A 75 -7.82 -3.31 -13.35
C ASP A 75 -6.45 -3.11 -14.00
N ARG A 76 -5.67 -2.21 -13.39
CA ARG A 76 -4.31 -1.89 -13.83
C ARG A 76 -3.34 -1.97 -12.66
N ALA A 77 -2.10 -2.35 -12.97
CA ALA A 77 -1.01 -2.36 -12.01
C ALA A 77 0.18 -1.51 -12.50
N TRP A 78 0.52 -0.47 -11.74
CA TRP A 78 1.76 0.29 -11.94
C TRP A 78 2.77 -0.14 -10.88
N LEU A 79 3.94 -0.57 -11.31
CA LEU A 79 4.97 -1.17 -10.46
C LEU A 79 6.29 -0.44 -10.63
N PHE A 80 7.04 -0.25 -9.55
CA PHE A 80 8.37 0.36 -9.58
C PHE A 80 9.43 -0.51 -8.91
N SER A 81 10.60 -0.63 -9.54
CA SER A 81 11.79 -1.29 -9.00
C SER A 81 13.06 -0.47 -9.20
N GLY A 82 13.75 -0.18 -8.09
CA GLY A 82 15.08 0.43 -8.10
C GLY A 82 16.19 -0.59 -8.42
N GLY A 83 17.24 -0.16 -9.11
CA GLY A 83 18.42 -1.01 -9.39
C GLY A 83 19.44 -1.08 -8.27
N ARG A 84 19.36 -0.18 -7.31
CA ARG A 84 20.15 -0.17 -6.07
C ARG A 84 19.32 -0.56 -4.84
N ASP A 85 18.10 -1.06 -5.07
CA ASP A 85 17.26 -1.59 -4.01
C ASP A 85 17.82 -2.94 -3.52
N GLU A 86 18.39 -2.89 -2.33
CA GLU A 86 18.92 -4.04 -1.61
C GLU A 86 18.00 -4.52 -0.48
N THR A 87 16.81 -3.93 -0.34
CA THR A 87 15.84 -4.31 0.68
C THR A 87 14.78 -5.22 0.09
N VAL A 88 14.19 -4.82 -1.04
CA VAL A 88 13.30 -5.64 -1.88
C VAL A 88 13.91 -5.70 -3.26
N GLU A 89 14.74 -6.71 -3.47
CA GLU A 89 15.54 -6.87 -4.68
C GLU A 89 14.64 -7.10 -5.90
N ARG A 90 15.10 -6.62 -7.06
CA ARG A 90 14.37 -6.65 -8.34
C ARG A 90 13.66 -7.98 -8.66
N PRO A 91 14.23 -9.17 -8.43
CA PRO A 91 13.53 -10.43 -8.72
C PRO A 91 12.19 -10.57 -7.99
N VAL A 92 12.03 -9.94 -6.81
CA VAL A 92 10.76 -9.94 -6.07
C VAL A 92 9.71 -9.09 -6.79
N VAL A 93 10.09 -7.90 -7.27
CA VAL A 93 9.18 -7.00 -8.01
C VAL A 93 8.85 -7.58 -9.40
N GLU A 94 9.80 -8.25 -10.04
CA GLU A 94 9.56 -8.97 -11.31
C GLU A 94 8.60 -10.16 -11.13
N ALA A 95 8.69 -10.87 -10.00
CA ALA A 95 7.72 -11.89 -9.65
C ALA A 95 6.32 -11.30 -9.40
N LEU A 96 6.22 -10.10 -8.82
CA LEU A 96 4.95 -9.37 -8.68
C LEU A 96 4.39 -8.98 -10.06
N ALA A 97 5.23 -8.45 -10.95
CA ALA A 97 4.82 -8.13 -12.32
C ALA A 97 4.34 -9.39 -13.06
N SER A 98 5.00 -10.52 -12.85
CA SER A 98 4.62 -11.81 -13.43
C SER A 98 3.32 -12.36 -12.87
N LEU A 99 3.06 -12.16 -11.57
CA LEU A 99 1.76 -12.45 -10.96
C LEU A 99 0.66 -11.59 -11.60
N TYR A 100 0.81 -10.27 -11.63
CA TYR A 100 -0.22 -9.39 -12.20
C TYR A 100 -0.49 -9.71 -13.67
N ARG A 101 0.54 -9.98 -14.48
CA ARG A 101 0.36 -10.42 -15.88
C ARG A 101 -0.39 -11.74 -16.03
N SER A 102 -0.48 -12.56 -14.98
CA SER A 102 -1.20 -13.84 -14.99
C SER A 102 -2.67 -13.74 -14.54
N VAL A 103 -3.08 -12.57 -14.03
CA VAL A 103 -4.43 -12.33 -13.49
C VAL A 103 -5.11 -11.09 -14.10
N LEU A 104 -4.36 -10.15 -14.68
CA LEU A 104 -4.87 -8.96 -15.35
C LEU A 104 -4.86 -9.11 -16.88
N GLU A 105 -5.61 -8.24 -17.54
CA GLU A 105 -5.65 -8.13 -18.99
C GLU A 105 -4.27 -7.85 -19.62
N PRO A 106 -4.05 -8.24 -20.90
CA PRO A 106 -2.85 -7.86 -21.63
C PRO A 106 -2.64 -6.34 -21.62
N ASN A 107 -1.40 -5.90 -21.40
CA ASN A 107 -1.02 -4.48 -21.29
C ASN A 107 -1.55 -3.74 -20.05
N ALA A 108 -2.19 -4.40 -19.09
CA ALA A 108 -2.64 -3.78 -17.85
C ALA A 108 -1.52 -3.60 -16.81
N VAL A 109 -0.32 -4.13 -17.05
CA VAL A 109 0.83 -4.03 -16.12
C VAL A 109 1.94 -3.15 -16.70
N ARG A 110 2.29 -2.08 -15.97
CA ARG A 110 3.47 -1.26 -16.26
C ARG A 110 4.50 -1.47 -15.16
N LEU A 111 5.69 -1.98 -15.54
CA LEU A 111 6.85 -2.06 -14.66
C LEU A 111 7.84 -0.97 -15.05
N VAL A 112 7.99 0.03 -14.19
CA VAL A 112 8.99 1.09 -14.29
C VAL A 112 10.24 0.64 -13.52
N THR A 113 11.41 0.85 -14.12
CA THR A 113 12.68 0.57 -13.46
C THR A 113 13.60 1.77 -13.53
N LEU A 114 14.35 2.00 -12.46
CA LEU A 114 15.36 3.05 -12.42
C LEU A 114 16.65 2.49 -11.81
N ALA A 115 17.70 2.37 -12.61
CA ALA A 115 18.94 1.72 -12.21
C ALA A 115 19.60 2.37 -10.98
N SER A 116 19.47 3.69 -10.83
CA SER A 116 20.07 4.45 -9.74
C SER A 116 19.25 4.47 -8.44
N ALA A 117 17.99 4.06 -8.45
CA ALA A 117 17.11 4.16 -7.30
C ALA A 117 17.36 3.06 -6.26
N GLY A 118 17.39 3.47 -4.98
CA GLY A 118 17.39 2.59 -3.81
C GLY A 118 15.97 2.21 -3.38
N HIS A 119 15.83 1.67 -2.17
CA HIS A 119 14.54 1.29 -1.58
C HIS A 119 13.85 2.51 -0.96
N ALA A 120 12.89 3.11 -1.64
CA ALA A 120 12.17 4.28 -1.14
C ALA A 120 10.87 4.56 -1.92
N MET A 121 10.02 5.40 -1.34
CA MET A 121 9.09 6.20 -2.13
C MET A 121 9.88 7.23 -2.96
N ILE A 122 9.60 7.31 -4.25
CA ILE A 122 10.23 8.30 -5.13
C ILE A 122 9.30 9.49 -5.26
N THR A 123 9.79 10.67 -4.89
CA THR A 123 8.98 11.89 -4.85
C THR A 123 9.80 13.11 -5.30
N VAL A 124 9.09 14.11 -5.82
CA VAL A 124 9.64 15.44 -6.13
C VAL A 124 9.21 16.49 -5.11
N GLU A 125 8.31 16.14 -4.17
CA GLU A 125 7.70 17.08 -3.22
C GLU A 125 8.41 17.17 -1.86
N ASP A 126 9.31 16.22 -1.53
CA ASP A 126 10.05 16.27 -0.26
C ASP A 126 11.31 17.14 -0.40
N PRO A 127 11.37 18.34 0.21
CA PRO A 127 12.51 19.24 0.09
C PRO A 127 13.79 18.67 0.72
N ASP A 128 13.63 17.77 1.70
CA ASP A 128 14.73 17.15 2.42
C ASP A 128 14.93 15.69 2.01
N ALA A 129 14.40 15.27 0.85
CA ALA A 129 14.48 13.88 0.39
C ALA A 129 15.92 13.38 0.32
N ASN A 130 16.08 12.08 0.58
CA ASN A 130 17.35 11.40 0.41
C ASN A 130 17.79 11.40 -1.07
N PRO A 131 19.10 11.26 -1.34
CA PRO A 131 19.59 10.99 -2.68
C PRO A 131 18.96 9.72 -3.28
N CYS A 132 18.74 9.70 -4.59
CA CYS A 132 18.03 8.62 -5.30
C CYS A 132 18.44 7.19 -4.91
N GLY A 133 19.75 6.94 -4.74
CA GLY A 133 20.30 5.60 -4.47
C GLY A 133 20.29 5.16 -3.00
N THR A 134 19.67 5.92 -2.11
CA THR A 134 19.65 5.66 -0.67
C THR A 134 18.57 4.65 -0.28
N SER A 135 18.83 3.80 0.72
CA SER A 135 17.87 2.82 1.26
C SER A 135 17.78 2.95 2.79
N GLU A 136 17.56 4.16 3.29
CA GLU A 136 17.53 4.51 4.72
C GLU A 136 16.38 5.49 5.03
N PRO A 137 15.98 5.64 6.31
CA PRO A 137 14.98 6.64 6.69
C PRO A 137 15.30 8.04 6.14
N PRO A 138 14.28 8.84 5.79
CA PRO A 138 12.85 8.55 5.92
C PRO A 138 12.27 7.70 4.78
N TYR A 139 13.11 7.12 3.91
CA TYR A 139 12.68 6.36 2.72
C TYR A 139 11.80 7.16 1.75
N LEU A 140 12.05 8.47 1.66
CA LEU A 140 11.61 9.33 0.57
C LEU A 140 12.87 9.79 -0.18
N ASN A 141 12.95 9.48 -1.47
CA ASN A 141 14.12 9.79 -2.28
C ASN A 141 13.76 10.71 -3.45
N HIS A 142 14.67 11.61 -3.77
CA HIS A 142 14.61 12.45 -4.97
C HIS A 142 15.43 11.81 -6.09
N CYS A 143 14.77 11.45 -7.19
CA CYS A 143 15.37 10.79 -8.35
C CYS A 143 15.27 11.65 -9.62
N GLY A 144 15.61 12.93 -9.52
CA GLY A 144 15.43 13.89 -10.60
C GLY A 144 13.96 14.24 -10.77
N ALA A 145 13.47 14.29 -12.01
CA ALA A 145 12.08 14.67 -12.32
C ALA A 145 11.07 13.50 -12.22
N LEU A 146 11.46 12.34 -11.67
CA LEU A 146 10.58 11.18 -11.56
C LEU A 146 9.53 11.41 -10.46
N ASP A 147 8.32 11.75 -10.87
CA ASP A 147 7.14 11.83 -10.02
C ASP A 147 6.37 10.50 -10.05
N ALA A 148 6.70 9.60 -9.11
CA ALA A 148 6.08 8.27 -9.09
C ALA A 148 4.58 8.32 -8.76
N ALA A 149 4.15 9.23 -7.88
CA ALA A 149 2.74 9.40 -7.52
C ALA A 149 1.93 9.88 -8.72
N GLY A 150 2.42 10.88 -9.46
CA GLY A 150 1.80 11.34 -10.70
C GLY A 150 1.75 10.26 -11.78
N GLU A 151 2.87 9.58 -12.02
CA GLU A 151 2.94 8.51 -13.02
C GLU A 151 1.98 7.35 -12.73
N LEU A 152 1.94 6.88 -11.47
CA LEU A 152 1.06 5.78 -11.09
C LEU A 152 -0.40 6.22 -11.15
N LEU A 153 -0.76 7.41 -10.64
CA LEU A 153 -2.15 7.88 -10.66
C LEU A 153 -2.62 8.06 -12.11
N ASN A 154 -1.81 8.65 -12.97
CA ASN A 154 -2.16 8.83 -14.38
C ASN A 154 -2.32 7.49 -15.11
N TYR A 155 -1.51 6.48 -14.78
CA TYR A 155 -1.65 5.15 -15.36
C TYR A 155 -2.93 4.43 -14.93
N LEU A 156 -3.28 4.53 -13.64
CA LEU A 156 -4.42 3.86 -13.06
C LEU A 156 -5.74 4.51 -13.45
N ILE A 157 -5.84 5.85 -13.38
CA ILE A 157 -7.12 6.57 -13.39
C ILE A 157 -7.14 7.80 -14.32
N GLY A 158 -6.09 8.00 -15.12
CA GLY A 158 -5.96 9.15 -16.01
C GLY A 158 -6.84 9.11 -17.27
N PRO A 159 -6.81 10.18 -18.09
CA PRO A 159 -5.93 11.35 -17.97
C PRO A 159 -6.26 12.24 -16.76
N LEU A 160 -5.23 12.87 -16.17
CA LEU A 160 -5.35 13.75 -15.00
C LEU A 160 -5.13 15.22 -15.37
N ALA A 161 -5.84 16.12 -14.69
CA ALA A 161 -5.53 17.54 -14.66
C ALA A 161 -4.17 17.78 -13.98
N PRO A 162 -3.44 18.85 -14.36
CA PRO A 162 -2.15 19.18 -13.74
C PRO A 162 -2.24 19.30 -12.20
N PRO A 163 -1.19 18.88 -11.48
CA PRO A 163 -1.17 18.94 -10.03
C PRO A 163 -1.20 20.39 -9.54
N ARG A 164 -1.86 20.62 -8.41
CA ARG A 164 -1.93 21.94 -7.77
C ARG A 164 -1.78 21.78 -6.26
N GLU A 165 -0.92 22.58 -5.67
CA GLU A 165 -0.71 22.61 -4.23
C GLU A 165 -2.02 22.84 -3.46
N PRO A 166 -2.36 21.99 -2.47
CA PRO A 166 -3.50 22.20 -1.60
C PRO A 166 -3.20 23.32 -0.57
N PRO A 167 -4.21 24.08 -0.12
CA PRO A 167 -4.06 25.00 0.99
C PRO A 167 -3.57 24.29 2.26
N PRO A 168 -2.79 24.97 3.13
CA PRO A 168 -2.40 24.43 4.43
C PRO A 168 -3.62 23.93 5.23
N GLY A 169 -3.49 22.75 5.85
CA GLY A 169 -4.56 22.14 6.65
C GLY A 169 -5.62 21.37 5.84
N SER A 170 -5.41 21.15 4.54
CA SER A 170 -6.29 20.30 3.72
C SER A 170 -6.24 18.82 4.11
N VAL A 171 -5.11 18.37 4.66
CA VAL A 171 -4.99 17.06 5.32
C VAL A 171 -5.50 17.18 6.76
N ARG A 172 -6.42 16.29 7.12
CA ARG A 172 -7.00 16.22 8.46
C ARG A 172 -6.69 14.88 9.11
N ALA A 173 -6.30 14.92 10.38
CA ALA A 173 -6.26 13.73 11.22
C ALA A 173 -7.67 13.21 11.50
N PHE A 174 -7.83 11.89 11.63
CA PHE A 174 -9.05 11.25 12.09
C PHE A 174 -8.73 10.06 13.01
N ASP A 175 -9.66 9.72 13.89
CA ASP A 175 -9.55 8.57 14.79
C ASP A 175 -9.82 7.26 14.04
N GLN A 176 -8.83 6.36 14.04
CA GLN A 176 -8.94 5.04 13.43
C GLN A 176 -9.64 4.03 14.33
N GLN A 177 -9.68 4.25 15.66
CA GLN A 177 -10.19 3.28 16.63
C GLN A 177 -11.57 2.70 16.30
N PRO A 178 -12.55 3.49 15.81
CA PRO A 178 -13.87 2.97 15.43
C PRO A 178 -13.84 1.89 14.35
N TYR A 179 -12.76 1.81 13.56
CA TYR A 179 -12.60 0.88 12.44
C TYR A 179 -11.75 -0.35 12.77
N LEU A 180 -11.10 -0.40 13.93
CA LEU A 180 -10.12 -1.46 14.28
C LEU A 180 -10.76 -2.75 14.82
N GLY A 181 -12.09 -2.84 14.78
CA GLY A 181 -12.84 -3.99 15.27
C GLY A 181 -12.79 -4.18 16.80
N PRO A 182 -13.15 -5.37 17.31
CA PRO A 182 -13.38 -5.59 18.75
C PRO A 182 -12.10 -5.67 19.59
N LYS A 183 -10.93 -5.86 18.96
CA LYS A 183 -9.62 -5.87 19.64
C LYS A 183 -8.65 -4.91 18.95
N PRO A 184 -8.82 -3.58 19.09
CA PRO A 184 -8.00 -2.60 18.39
C PRO A 184 -6.50 -2.79 18.58
N ALA A 185 -6.07 -3.12 19.81
CA ALA A 185 -4.67 -3.29 20.16
C ALA A 185 -3.94 -4.38 19.34
N THR A 186 -4.66 -5.41 18.85
CA THR A 186 -4.06 -6.53 18.10
C THR A 186 -4.00 -6.28 16.59
N SER A 187 -4.51 -5.14 16.11
CA SER A 187 -4.44 -4.78 14.69
C SER A 187 -3.07 -4.25 14.26
N GLY A 188 -2.23 -3.79 15.20
CA GLY A 188 -1.01 -3.06 14.90
C GLY A 188 -1.24 -1.66 14.29
N MET A 189 -2.50 -1.24 14.13
CA MET A 189 -2.87 0.08 13.62
C MET A 189 -2.59 1.16 14.67
N ALA A 190 -2.24 2.37 14.21
CA ALA A 190 -2.15 3.54 15.06
C ALA A 190 -3.56 4.04 15.42
N GLU A 191 -3.65 4.96 16.39
CA GLU A 191 -4.93 5.58 16.74
C GLU A 191 -5.35 6.66 15.73
N VAL A 192 -4.39 7.30 15.06
CA VAL A 192 -4.64 8.44 14.17
C VAL A 192 -4.27 8.10 12.73
N GLY A 193 -5.22 8.30 11.81
CA GLY A 193 -5.02 8.27 10.37
C GLY A 193 -5.16 9.67 9.76
N TYR A 194 -4.85 9.83 8.47
CA TYR A 194 -4.94 11.11 7.79
C TYR A 194 -5.82 11.03 6.53
N LEU A 195 -6.54 12.10 6.25
CA LEU A 195 -7.49 12.19 5.15
C LEU A 195 -7.36 13.55 4.46
N LEU A 196 -7.24 13.55 3.14
CA LEU A 196 -7.36 14.76 2.32
C LEU A 196 -8.65 14.66 1.49
N VAL A 197 -9.54 15.64 1.64
CA VAL A 197 -10.77 15.75 0.86
C VAL A 197 -10.65 16.98 -0.06
N PRO A 198 -10.50 16.79 -1.38
CA PRO A 198 -10.44 17.91 -2.32
C PRO A 198 -11.77 18.67 -2.40
N PRO A 199 -11.75 19.93 -2.89
CA PRO A 199 -12.96 20.73 -3.00
C PRO A 199 -13.98 20.05 -3.93
N GLY A 200 -15.24 20.02 -3.48
CA GLY A 200 -16.35 19.42 -4.21
C GLY A 200 -16.48 17.92 -4.04
N CYS A 201 -15.69 17.30 -3.16
CA CYS A 201 -15.86 15.90 -2.73
C CYS A 201 -16.76 15.75 -1.50
N GLU A 202 -17.09 16.84 -0.81
CA GLU A 202 -17.98 16.84 0.36
C GLU A 202 -19.41 16.41 0.02
N GLN A 203 -19.80 16.56 -1.25
CA GLN A 203 -21.11 16.16 -1.78
C GLN A 203 -21.10 14.75 -2.39
N GLY A 204 -19.95 14.05 -2.35
CA GLY A 204 -19.76 12.75 -3.00
C GLY A 204 -19.37 12.83 -4.47
N GLY A 205 -19.39 11.67 -5.15
CA GLY A 205 -19.00 11.56 -6.56
C GLY A 205 -17.50 11.75 -6.81
N CYS A 206 -16.66 11.45 -5.81
CA CYS A 206 -15.22 11.44 -5.91
C CYS A 206 -14.69 10.00 -5.82
N ARG A 207 -13.52 9.78 -6.40
CA ARG A 207 -12.77 8.53 -6.23
C ARG A 207 -11.98 8.60 -4.93
N VAL A 208 -11.63 7.44 -4.36
CA VAL A 208 -10.74 7.35 -3.20
C VAL A 208 -9.45 6.65 -3.64
N HIS A 209 -8.29 7.17 -3.21
CA HIS A 209 -7.02 6.48 -3.32
C HIS A 209 -6.45 6.26 -1.91
N VAL A 210 -6.18 5.00 -1.57
CA VAL A 210 -5.57 4.65 -0.29
C VAL A 210 -4.05 4.63 -0.47
N VAL A 211 -3.36 5.44 0.33
CA VAL A 211 -1.90 5.58 0.28
C VAL A 211 -1.31 4.88 1.49
N PHE A 212 -0.49 3.86 1.23
CA PHE A 212 0.16 3.07 2.28
C PHE A 212 1.63 3.50 2.40
N HIS A 213 2.03 3.96 3.59
CA HIS A 213 3.43 4.17 3.91
C HIS A 213 4.19 2.84 4.01
N GLY A 214 5.53 2.87 3.86
CA GLY A 214 6.40 1.71 4.04
C GLY A 214 6.75 1.42 5.50
N CYS A 215 7.53 0.36 5.73
CA CYS A 215 8.18 0.13 7.02
C CYS A 215 9.05 1.34 7.39
N ARG A 216 9.14 1.69 8.68
CA ARG A 216 9.93 2.82 9.20
C ARG A 216 9.46 4.19 8.68
N GLN A 217 8.23 4.25 8.17
CA GLN A 217 7.58 5.48 7.68
C GLN A 217 6.27 5.78 8.42
N THR A 218 6.05 5.20 9.61
CA THR A 218 4.90 5.55 10.44
C THR A 218 5.03 6.98 10.94
N THR A 219 3.91 7.59 11.33
CA THR A 219 3.92 8.91 11.96
C THR A 219 4.68 8.95 13.29
N GLU A 220 4.75 7.85 14.03
CA GLU A 220 5.62 7.75 15.22
C GLU A 220 7.12 7.83 14.88
N GLN A 221 7.52 7.48 13.66
CA GLN A 221 8.92 7.37 13.26
C GLN A 221 9.42 8.57 12.46
N ILE A 222 8.58 9.15 11.60
CA ILE A 222 8.96 10.27 10.71
C ILE A 222 7.94 11.42 10.71
N GLY A 223 7.00 11.46 11.66
CA GLY A 223 5.91 12.44 11.66
C GLY A 223 5.03 12.30 10.42
N THR A 224 4.39 13.40 10.00
CA THR A 224 3.54 13.43 8.80
C THR A 224 4.32 13.47 7.49
N ARG A 225 5.65 13.38 7.51
CA ARG A 225 6.50 13.59 6.34
C ARG A 225 6.12 12.73 5.12
N PHE A 226 5.73 11.47 5.32
CA PHE A 226 5.23 10.65 4.20
C PHE A 226 3.84 11.10 3.71
N VAL A 227 2.95 11.49 4.62
CA VAL A 227 1.62 12.03 4.26
C VAL A 227 1.79 13.32 3.46
N ASP A 228 2.68 14.18 3.91
CA ASP A 228 2.93 15.51 3.35
C ASP A 228 3.67 15.43 2.01
N ASN A 229 4.71 14.61 1.92
CA ASN A 229 5.70 14.76 0.86
C ASN A 229 5.81 13.55 -0.09
N ALA A 230 4.93 12.54 0.01
CA ALA A 230 4.94 11.42 -0.95
C ALA A 230 4.43 11.80 -2.35
N GLY A 231 3.97 13.04 -2.56
CA GLY A 231 3.60 13.57 -3.88
C GLY A 231 2.18 13.26 -4.36
N TYR A 232 1.30 12.80 -3.47
CA TYR A 232 -0.08 12.46 -3.85
C TYR A 232 -1.04 13.65 -3.76
N GLN A 233 -0.78 14.61 -2.87
CA GLN A 233 -1.77 15.61 -2.47
C GLN A 233 -2.11 16.58 -3.61
N GLU A 234 -1.10 17.00 -4.36
CA GLU A 234 -1.18 17.97 -5.43
C GLU A 234 -1.99 17.41 -6.61
N TRP A 235 -1.77 16.14 -6.92
CA TRP A 235 -2.57 15.41 -7.91
C TRP A 235 -4.01 15.24 -7.42
N ALA A 236 -4.19 14.84 -6.16
CA ALA A 236 -5.52 14.62 -5.61
C ALA A 236 -6.38 15.89 -5.59
N TRP A 237 -5.77 17.01 -5.20
CA TRP A 237 -6.40 18.31 -5.08
C TRP A 237 -7.02 18.81 -6.40
N SER A 238 -6.40 18.48 -7.54
CA SER A 238 -6.88 18.85 -8.88
C SER A 238 -7.81 17.82 -9.53
N ASN A 239 -7.93 16.60 -8.98
CA ASN A 239 -8.49 15.46 -9.73
C ASN A 239 -9.67 14.74 -9.04
N ARG A 240 -10.37 15.42 -8.12
CA ARG A 240 -11.54 14.86 -7.40
C ARG A 240 -11.24 13.49 -6.79
N LEU A 241 -10.09 13.40 -6.13
CA LEU A 241 -9.55 12.18 -5.56
C LEU A 241 -9.34 12.38 -4.06
N VAL A 242 -10.16 11.73 -3.24
CA VAL A 242 -9.96 11.70 -1.79
C VAL A 242 -8.74 10.83 -1.50
N LEU A 243 -7.82 11.30 -0.66
CA LEU A 243 -6.69 10.49 -0.20
C LEU A 243 -6.95 10.02 1.22
N LEU A 244 -6.91 8.70 1.41
CA LEU A 244 -6.90 8.08 2.72
C LEU A 244 -5.47 7.60 3.00
N PHE A 245 -4.91 8.00 4.14
CA PHE A 245 -3.60 7.58 4.63
C PHE A 245 -3.77 6.83 5.96
N PRO A 246 -4.16 5.55 5.92
CA PRO A 246 -4.22 4.74 7.12
C PRO A 246 -2.82 4.64 7.74
N GLN A 247 -2.76 4.57 9.06
CA GLN A 247 -1.50 4.50 9.80
C GLN A 247 -1.43 3.26 10.67
N ILE A 248 -0.24 2.69 10.75
CA ILE A 248 0.13 1.66 11.71
C ILE A 248 1.17 2.20 12.68
N ARG A 249 1.45 1.43 13.73
CA ARG A 249 2.47 1.77 14.72
C ARG A 249 3.46 0.62 14.92
N PRO A 250 4.73 0.91 15.25
CA PRO A 250 5.66 -0.11 15.71
C PRO A 250 5.13 -0.83 16.96
N THR A 251 5.32 -2.13 17.02
CA THR A 251 4.99 -2.95 18.21
C THR A 251 6.18 -3.82 18.58
N ASN A 252 6.48 -3.91 19.87
CA ASN A 252 7.59 -4.74 20.36
C ASN A 252 7.22 -5.36 21.72
N GLY A 253 6.14 -6.15 21.73
CA GLY A 253 5.76 -6.89 22.93
C GLY A 253 4.27 -7.16 23.06
N PHE A 254 3.83 -7.28 24.31
CA PHE A 254 2.43 -7.51 24.63
C PHE A 254 1.55 -6.32 24.25
N VAL A 255 0.47 -6.61 23.55
CA VAL A 255 -0.59 -5.67 23.17
C VAL A 255 -1.90 -6.12 23.81
N GLY A 256 -2.01 -5.85 25.11
CA GLY A 256 -3.06 -6.41 25.97
C GLY A 256 -2.51 -7.46 26.91
N THR A 257 -3.36 -8.35 27.42
CA THR A 257 -2.98 -9.30 28.49
C THR A 257 -2.25 -10.54 27.97
N PHE A 258 -2.63 -11.05 26.79
CA PHE A 258 -2.13 -12.33 26.26
C PHE A 258 -1.65 -12.27 24.81
N ASP A 259 -1.89 -11.15 24.12
CA ASP A 259 -1.56 -11.00 22.70
C ASP A 259 -0.15 -10.40 22.58
N TRP A 260 0.75 -11.06 21.84
CA TRP A 260 2.12 -10.59 21.58
C TRP A 260 2.28 -10.21 20.11
N LEU A 261 2.69 -8.97 19.86
CA LEU A 261 2.92 -8.46 18.50
C LEU A 261 4.35 -7.94 18.36
N TYR A 262 5.09 -8.51 17.41
CA TYR A 262 6.47 -8.12 17.12
C TYR A 262 6.60 -7.56 15.70
N ASN A 263 6.58 -6.24 15.61
CA ASN A 263 6.76 -5.45 14.39
C ASN A 263 7.47 -4.12 14.75
N PRO A 264 8.73 -4.16 15.20
CA PRO A 264 9.44 -2.97 15.66
C PRO A 264 9.74 -1.97 14.52
N ARG A 265 9.57 -2.40 13.26
CA ARG A 265 9.75 -1.54 12.08
C ARG A 265 8.46 -0.85 11.63
N GLY A 266 7.31 -1.10 12.27
CA GLY A 266 6.06 -0.46 11.87
C GLY A 266 5.71 -0.77 10.41
N CYS A 267 5.76 -2.04 10.03
CA CYS A 267 5.36 -2.52 8.70
C CYS A 267 3.88 -2.95 8.65
N TRP A 268 3.23 -2.77 7.51
CA TRP A 268 1.92 -3.39 7.28
C TRP A 268 2.00 -4.90 7.44
N ASP A 269 0.90 -5.56 7.79
CA ASP A 269 0.91 -7.01 7.93
C ASP A 269 0.91 -7.68 6.55
N TRP A 270 2.07 -8.24 6.21
CA TRP A 270 2.29 -9.04 5.01
C TRP A 270 2.95 -10.38 5.32
N TRP A 271 3.06 -10.74 6.60
CA TRP A 271 3.62 -12.03 7.04
C TRP A 271 2.83 -12.70 8.18
N GLY A 272 1.65 -12.19 8.52
CA GLY A 272 0.73 -12.77 9.49
C GLY A 272 1.06 -12.44 10.95
N TYR A 273 1.60 -11.25 11.25
CA TYR A 273 1.88 -10.89 12.65
C TYR A 273 0.65 -10.49 13.44
N THR A 274 -0.46 -10.13 12.78
CA THR A 274 -1.72 -9.77 13.46
C THR A 274 -2.69 -10.94 13.54
N ASP A 275 -2.72 -11.78 12.50
CA ASP A 275 -3.54 -12.98 12.38
C ASP A 275 -3.19 -13.81 11.12
N ASP A 276 -3.67 -15.05 11.05
CA ASP A 276 -3.44 -15.96 9.91
C ASP A 276 -4.17 -15.53 8.62
N ARG A 277 -5.12 -14.58 8.72
CA ARG A 277 -5.94 -14.08 7.62
C ARG A 277 -5.48 -12.70 7.12
N TYR A 278 -4.26 -12.29 7.46
CA TYR A 278 -3.68 -10.97 7.16
C TYR A 278 -3.79 -10.50 5.69
N GLY A 279 -3.90 -11.45 4.74
CA GLY A 279 -4.07 -11.18 3.31
C GLY A 279 -5.51 -11.31 2.77
N GLU A 280 -6.49 -11.56 3.63
CA GLU A 280 -7.89 -11.84 3.29
C GLU A 280 -8.79 -10.68 3.72
N ARG A 281 -10.05 -10.65 3.25
CA ARG A 281 -11.01 -9.57 3.58
C ARG A 281 -11.19 -9.39 5.08
N GLU A 282 -11.14 -10.48 5.84
CA GLU A 282 -11.27 -10.47 7.30
C GLU A 282 -9.95 -10.29 8.07
N GLY A 283 -8.81 -10.11 7.38
CA GLY A 283 -7.54 -9.78 8.03
C GLY A 283 -7.65 -8.45 8.75
N ARG A 284 -7.11 -8.34 9.98
CA ARG A 284 -7.39 -7.18 10.86
C ARG A 284 -7.13 -5.82 10.21
N GLN A 285 -6.01 -5.66 9.52
CA GLN A 285 -5.66 -4.40 8.87
C GLN A 285 -6.50 -4.15 7.61
N ILE A 286 -6.73 -5.19 6.80
CA ILE A 286 -7.55 -5.10 5.58
C ILE A 286 -9.00 -4.70 5.93
N ALA A 287 -9.60 -5.39 6.89
CA ALA A 287 -10.95 -5.10 7.37
C ALA A 287 -11.07 -3.67 7.95
N ALA A 288 -10.04 -3.19 8.67
CA ALA A 288 -10.03 -1.82 9.19
C ALA A 288 -10.00 -0.77 8.08
N ILE A 289 -9.18 -0.98 7.05
CA ILE A 289 -9.11 -0.08 5.88
C ILE A 289 -10.45 -0.12 5.12
N GLN A 290 -11.04 -1.30 4.93
CA GLN A 290 -12.34 -1.43 4.28
C GLN A 290 -13.43 -0.68 5.06
N ALA A 291 -13.45 -0.78 6.39
CA ALA A 291 -14.41 -0.06 7.22
C ALA A 291 -14.25 1.48 7.13
N MET A 292 -13.02 1.98 6.95
CA MET A 292 -12.78 3.40 6.67
C MET A 292 -13.34 3.81 5.30
N LEU A 293 -13.15 2.97 4.27
CA LEU A 293 -13.71 3.20 2.93
C LEU A 293 -15.24 3.15 2.93
N ASP A 294 -15.83 2.20 3.63
CA ASP A 294 -17.29 2.09 3.79
C ASP A 294 -17.86 3.35 4.42
N GLN A 295 -17.17 3.94 5.41
CA GLN A 295 -17.55 5.22 5.99
C GLN A 295 -17.47 6.37 4.98
N LEU A 296 -16.43 6.42 4.15
CA LEU A 296 -16.29 7.44 3.10
C LEU A 296 -17.33 7.28 1.98
N ALA A 297 -17.81 6.06 1.74
CA ALA A 297 -18.84 5.77 0.73
C ALA A 297 -20.26 6.12 1.21
N ARG A 298 -20.46 6.38 2.51
CA ARG A 298 -21.78 6.75 3.04
C ARG A 298 -22.22 8.14 2.54
N PRO A 299 -23.52 8.35 2.26
CA PRO A 299 -24.04 9.67 1.92
C PRO A 299 -23.75 10.70 3.02
N PRO A 300 -23.43 11.96 2.64
CA PRO A 300 -23.22 13.03 3.62
C PRO A 300 -24.42 13.18 4.57
N GLY A 301 -24.17 13.15 5.87
CA GLY A 301 -25.20 13.36 6.91
C GLY A 301 -25.86 12.09 7.47
N SER A 302 -25.46 10.90 7.02
CA SER A 302 -25.79 9.66 7.76
C SER A 302 -24.85 9.53 8.97
N ARG A 303 -25.42 9.43 10.18
CA ARG A 303 -24.67 9.07 11.40
C ARG A 303 -24.60 7.55 11.52
#